data_AF-A0A6N6KN04-F1
#
_entry.id   AF-A0A6N6KN04-F1
#
_cell.length_a   1.000
_cell.length_b   1.000
_cell.length_c   1.000
_cell.angle_alpha   90.00
_cell.angle_beta   90.00
_cell.angle_gamma   90.00
#
_symmetry.space_group_name_H-M   'P 1'
#
loop_
_entity.id
_entity.type
_entity.pdbx_description
1 polymer ?
#
loop_
_entity_poly.entity_id
_entity_poly.type
_entity_poly.pdbx_seq_one_letter_code
_entity_poly.pdbx_strand_id
1 'polypeptide(L)'
;MMPLTDAARLLILSARQYGKNNTFQRFDHMAKLEPKNAELYEQAADAYEILMRFRAIQGLKNQDSGRFFRPDELNKMQRMMLRNCFKPIKDLQDLIEVRFRTNFI
;
A
#
# COMPACT_ATOMS: atom_id res chain seq x y z
N MET A 1 -2.74 -3.77 -5.22
CA MET A 1 -3.36 -3.36 -3.93
C MET A 1 -3.17 -4.40 -2.85
N MET A 2 -3.39 -5.69 -3.14
CA MET A 2 -3.26 -6.80 -2.17
C MET A 2 -1.98 -6.75 -1.31
N PRO A 3 -0.75 -6.51 -1.84
CA PRO A 3 0.46 -6.47 -1.01
C PRO A 3 0.39 -5.41 0.10
N LEU A 4 -0.09 -4.20 -0.21
CA LEU A 4 -0.26 -3.13 0.77
C LEU A 4 -1.35 -3.46 1.79
N THR A 5 -2.49 -3.99 1.31
CA THR A 5 -3.62 -4.36 2.18
C THR A 5 -3.24 -5.45 3.18
N ASP A 6 -2.52 -6.47 2.72
CA ASP A 6 -2.13 -7.60 3.55
C ASP A 6 -1.00 -7.22 4.50
N ALA A 7 -0.01 -6.44 4.06
CA ALA A 7 1.01 -5.87 4.94
C ALA A 7 0.38 -5.01 6.05
N ALA A 8 -0.53 -4.08 5.70
CA ALA A 8 -1.23 -3.25 6.68
C ALA A 8 -2.03 -4.08 7.69
N ARG A 9 -2.71 -5.14 7.22
CA ARG A 9 -3.47 -6.05 8.09
C ARG A 9 -2.56 -6.84 9.02
N LEU A 10 -1.45 -7.37 8.50
CA LEU A 10 -0.47 -8.11 9.28
C LEU A 10 0.14 -7.23 10.38
N LEU A 11 0.61 -6.03 10.00
CA LEU A 11 1.29 -5.11 10.90
C LEU A 11 0.37 -4.66 12.04
N ILE A 12 -0.85 -4.21 11.74
CA ILE A 12 -1.79 -3.71 12.77
C ILE A 12 -2.19 -4.82 13.75
N LEU A 13 -2.39 -6.05 13.26
CA LEU A 13 -2.71 -7.20 14.11
C LEU A 13 -1.51 -7.62 14.97
N SER A 14 -0.29 -7.56 14.42
CA SER A 14 0.94 -7.82 15.18
C SER A 14 1.15 -6.83 16.33
N ALA A 15 0.70 -5.58 16.14
CA ALA A 15 0.68 -4.53 17.15
C ALA A 15 -0.50 -4.65 18.14
N ARG A 16 -1.30 -5.73 18.04
CA ARG A 16 -2.51 -5.98 18.85
C ARG A 16 -3.53 -4.84 18.80
N GLN A 17 -3.60 -4.14 17.67
CA GLN A 17 -4.58 -3.09 17.44
C GLN A 17 -5.75 -3.63 16.62
N TYR A 18 -6.96 -3.33 17.09
CA TYR A 18 -8.20 -3.83 16.51
C TYR A 18 -9.11 -2.67 16.08
N GLY A 19 -10.19 -2.99 15.34
CA GLY A 19 -11.22 -2.02 14.98
C GLY A 19 -10.88 -1.08 13.81
N LYS A 20 -9.69 -1.19 13.21
CA LYS A 20 -9.32 -0.46 11.98
C LYS A 20 -9.51 -1.35 10.76
N ASN A 21 -10.53 -1.03 9.96
CA ASN A 21 -10.88 -1.82 8.76
C ASN A 21 -10.34 -1.21 7.45
N ASN A 22 -10.09 0.09 7.44
CA ASN A 22 -9.55 0.80 6.28
C ASN A 22 -8.01 0.67 6.22
N THR A 23 -7.47 0.33 5.04
CA THR A 23 -6.02 0.12 4.84
C THR A 23 -5.18 1.37 5.10
N PHE A 24 -5.61 2.55 4.61
CA PHE A 24 -4.93 3.81 4.87
C PHE A 24 -4.87 4.09 6.38
N GLN A 25 -6.00 3.94 7.07
CA GLN A 25 -6.07 4.16 8.52
C GLN A 25 -5.19 3.19 9.32
N ARG A 26 -4.97 1.96 8.82
CA ARG A 26 -4.03 1.02 9.45
C ARG A 26 -2.60 1.53 9.35
N PHE A 27 -2.18 2.03 8.19
CA PHE A 27 -0.84 2.61 8.03
C PHE A 27 -0.66 3.91 8.84
N ASP A 28 -1.61 4.84 8.79
CA ASP A 28 -1.58 6.06 9.62
C ASP A 28 -1.48 5.73 11.12
N HIS A 29 -2.19 4.70 11.57
CA HIS A 29 -2.07 4.25 12.96
C HIS A 29 -0.70 3.62 13.26
N MET A 30 -0.16 2.81 12.34
CA MET A 30 1.18 2.23 12.51
C MET A 30 2.28 3.29 12.53
N ALA A 31 2.14 4.39 11.76
CA ALA A 31 3.06 5.54 11.81
C ALA A 31 3.13 6.17 13.20
N LYS A 32 1.99 6.28 13.88
CA LYS A 32 1.90 6.80 15.25
C LYS A 32 2.48 5.82 16.29
N LEU A 33 2.27 4.52 16.10
CA LEU A 33 2.75 3.50 17.04
C LEU A 33 4.24 3.21 16.92
N GLU A 34 4.79 3.28 15.72
CA GLU A 34 6.19 2.97 15.45
C GLU A 34 6.84 4.13 14.68
N PRO A 35 7.17 5.26 15.36
CA PRO A 35 7.71 6.45 14.70
C PRO A 35 8.99 6.19 13.88
N LYS A 36 9.76 5.16 14.24
CA LYS A 36 10.97 4.74 13.51
C LYS A 36 10.69 4.32 12.06
N ASN A 37 9.49 3.81 11.78
CA ASN A 37 9.05 3.36 10.47
C ASN A 37 7.95 4.27 9.89
N ALA A 38 7.68 5.43 10.51
CA ALA A 38 6.55 6.28 10.14
C ALA A 38 6.56 6.67 8.66
N GLU A 39 7.71 7.10 8.14
CA GLU A 39 7.87 7.49 6.74
C GLU A 39 7.45 6.35 5.79
N LEU A 40 7.86 5.11 6.07
CA LEU A 40 7.48 3.95 5.26
C LEU A 40 5.96 3.71 5.30
N TYR A 41 5.34 3.84 6.46
CA TYR A 41 3.89 3.66 6.59
C TYR A 41 3.12 4.76 5.88
N GLU A 42 3.55 6.01 5.97
CA GLU A 42 2.97 7.14 5.24
C GLU A 42 3.09 6.94 3.73
N GLN A 43 4.28 6.56 3.23
CA GLN A 43 4.49 6.24 1.82
C GLN A 43 3.62 5.07 1.35
N ALA A 44 3.42 4.04 2.19
CA ALA A 44 2.55 2.92 1.88
C ALA A 44 1.07 3.31 1.85
N ALA A 45 0.65 4.23 2.73
CA ALA A 45 -0.69 4.80 2.74
C ALA A 45 -0.97 5.59 1.45
N ASP A 46 -0.06 6.48 1.08
CA ASP A 46 -0.12 7.26 -0.16
C ASP A 46 -0.18 6.35 -1.40
N ALA A 47 0.70 5.34 -1.46
CA ALA A 47 0.70 4.36 -2.54
C ALA A 47 -0.64 3.62 -2.65
N TYR A 48 -1.26 3.25 -1.53
CA TYR A 48 -2.57 2.61 -1.52
C TYR A 48 -3.65 3.55 -2.08
N GLU A 49 -3.68 4.81 -1.65
CA GLU A 49 -4.66 5.79 -2.14
C GLU A 49 -4.51 6.08 -3.63
N ILE A 50 -3.27 6.25 -4.11
CA ILE A 50 -2.98 6.44 -5.53
C ILE A 50 -3.52 5.26 -6.34
N LEU A 51 -3.23 4.02 -5.93
CA LEU A 51 -3.70 2.82 -6.62
C LEU A 51 -5.23 2.69 -6.59
N MET A 52 -5.89 3.00 -5.45
CA MET A 52 -7.34 3.04 -5.34
C MET A 52 -7.94 4.07 -6.30
N ARG A 53 -7.34 5.25 -6.40
CA ARG A 53 -7.78 6.32 -7.29
C ARG A 53 -7.66 5.92 -8.76
N PHE A 54 -6.52 5.34 -9.15
CA PHE A 54 -6.34 4.80 -10.51
C PHE A 54 -7.42 3.76 -10.83
N ARG A 55 -7.64 2.80 -9.93
CA ARG A 55 -8.68 1.78 -10.10
C ARG A 55 -10.07 2.41 -10.27
N ALA A 56 -10.44 3.36 -9.41
CA ALA A 56 -11.74 3.99 -9.48
C ALA A 56 -11.96 4.76 -10.80
N ILE A 57 -10.98 5.56 -11.21
CA ILE A 57 -11.04 6.33 -12.46
C ILE A 57 -11.19 5.40 -13.67
N GLN A 58 -10.42 4.32 -13.71
CA GLN A 58 -10.45 3.35 -14.80
C GLN A 58 -11.76 2.57 -14.85
N GLY A 59 -12.26 2.12 -13.69
CA GLY A 59 -13.55 1.44 -13.60
C GLY A 59 -14.71 2.34 -14.03
N LEU A 60 -14.70 3.62 -13.65
CA LEU A 60 -15.70 4.59 -14.10
C LEU A 60 -15.62 4.85 -15.62
N LYS A 61 -14.41 5.00 -16.16
CA LYS A 61 -14.17 5.25 -17.60
C LYS A 61 -14.62 4.07 -18.47
N ASN A 62 -14.30 2.85 -18.05
CA ASN A 62 -14.47 1.64 -18.86
C ASN A 62 -15.73 0.83 -18.47
N GLN A 63 -16.47 1.28 -17.46
CA GLN A 63 -17.63 0.59 -16.88
C GLN A 63 -17.28 -0.85 -16.44
N ASP A 64 -16.11 -1.02 -15.86
CA ASP A 64 -15.59 -2.30 -15.38
C ASP A 64 -15.03 -2.20 -13.95
N SER A 65 -14.36 -3.25 -13.49
CA SER A 65 -13.78 -3.30 -12.14
C SER A 65 -12.59 -2.34 -11.90
N GLY A 66 -12.06 -1.70 -12.94
CA GLY A 66 -10.86 -0.87 -12.93
C GLY A 66 -9.56 -1.60 -12.61
N ARG A 67 -9.61 -2.95 -12.55
CA ARG A 67 -8.48 -3.79 -12.12
C ARG A 67 -7.29 -3.71 -13.06
N PHE A 68 -7.56 -3.49 -14.34
CA PHE A 68 -6.56 -3.37 -15.38
C PHE A 68 -6.65 -1.99 -16.01
N PHE A 69 -5.51 -1.46 -16.44
CA PHE A 69 -5.44 -0.24 -17.20
C PHE A 69 -4.30 -0.35 -18.20
N ARG A 70 -4.39 0.39 -19.31
CA ARG A 70 -3.39 0.40 -20.36
C ARG A 70 -2.33 1.45 -20.03
N PRO A 71 -1.05 1.08 -19.85
CA PRO A 71 0.00 2.04 -19.51
C PRO A 71 0.16 3.18 -20.53
N ASP A 72 -0.19 2.90 -21.79
CA ASP A 72 -0.12 3.86 -22.89
C ASP A 72 -1.09 5.04 -22.70
N GLU A 73 -2.21 4.82 -22.01
CA GLU A 73 -3.20 5.86 -21.70
C GLU A 73 -2.78 6.78 -20.56
N LEU A 74 -1.69 6.44 -19.84
CA LEU A 74 -1.18 7.26 -18.75
C LEU A 74 -0.25 8.35 -19.27
N ASN A 75 -0.44 9.57 -18.77
CA ASN A 75 0.52 10.65 -18.99
C ASN A 75 1.81 10.43 -18.18
N LYS A 76 2.85 11.23 -18.48
CA LYS A 76 4.17 11.11 -17.83
C LYS A 76 4.10 11.14 -16.29
N MET A 77 3.29 12.03 -15.74
CA MET A 77 3.10 12.17 -14.28
C MET A 77 2.40 10.95 -13.68
N GLN A 78 1.34 10.46 -14.33
CA GLN A 78 0.61 9.27 -13.89
C GLN A 78 1.51 8.02 -13.88
N ARG A 79 2.34 7.85 -14.92
CA ARG A 79 3.32 6.75 -14.97
C ARG A 79 4.34 6.86 -13.84
N MET A 80 4.79 8.07 -13.52
CA MET A 80 5.72 8.30 -12.41
C MET A 80 5.09 7.97 -11.05
N MET A 81 3.88 8.47 -10.79
CA MET A 81 3.14 8.16 -9.57
C MET A 81 2.92 6.66 -9.40
N LEU A 82 2.50 5.97 -10.48
CA LEU A 82 2.31 4.53 -10.45
C LEU A 82 3.61 3.78 -10.14
N ARG A 83 4.74 4.15 -10.77
CA ARG A 83 6.03 3.53 -10.48
C ARG A 83 6.45 3.72 -9.02
N ASN A 84 6.24 4.92 -8.48
CA ASN A 84 6.61 5.23 -7.10
C ASN A 84 5.81 4.40 -6.08
N CYS A 85 4.60 3.95 -6.42
CA CYS A 85 3.79 3.10 -5.55
C CYS A 85 4.42 1.72 -5.27
N PHE A 86 5.37 1.25 -6.09
CA PHE A 86 6.00 -0.05 -5.90
C PHE A 86 7.14 -0.03 -4.87
N LYS A 87 7.78 1.12 -4.63
CA LYS A 87 8.88 1.25 -3.65
C LYS A 87 8.46 0.85 -2.23
N PRO A 88 7.38 1.42 -1.64
CA PRO A 88 6.97 1.07 -0.28
C PRO A 88 6.51 -0.40 -0.17
N ILE A 89 6.07 -1.03 -1.27
CA ILE A 89 5.72 -2.45 -1.25
C ILE A 89 6.96 -3.31 -0.96
N LYS A 90 8.09 -3.02 -1.62
CA LYS A 90 9.34 -3.74 -1.39
C LYS A 90 9.87 -3.49 0.03
N ASP A 91 9.85 -2.24 0.47
CA ASP A 91 10.35 -1.87 1.80
C ASP A 91 9.49 -2.48 2.93
N LEU A 92 8.17 -2.56 2.74
CA LEU A 92 7.28 -3.28 3.67
C LEU A 92 7.58 -4.78 3.70
N GLN A 93 7.86 -5.37 2.55
CA GLN A 93 8.24 -6.78 2.48
C GLN A 93 9.53 -7.02 3.26
N ASP A 94 10.57 -6.20 3.06
CA ASP A 94 11.84 -6.31 3.78
C ASP A 94 11.65 -6.12 5.30
N LEU A 95 10.82 -5.15 5.70
CA LEU A 95 10.45 -4.94 7.11
C LEU A 95 9.77 -6.19 7.71
N ILE A 96 8.84 -6.79 6.98
CA ILE A 96 8.10 -7.99 7.41
C ILE A 96 9.04 -9.19 7.51
N GLU A 97 9.92 -9.38 6.52
CA GLU A 97 10.91 -10.46 6.51
C GLU A 97 11.82 -10.40 7.73
N VAL A 98 12.34 -9.21 8.07
CA VAL A 98 13.17 -9.01 9.27
C VAL A 98 12.35 -9.20 10.55
N ARG A 99 11.14 -8.63 10.62
CA ARG A 99 10.29 -8.66 11.81
C ARG A 99 9.83 -10.06 12.18
N PHE A 100 9.44 -10.86 11.18
CA PHE A 100 8.88 -12.20 11.39
C PHE A 100 9.85 -13.33 11.03
N ARG A 101 11.07 -13.01 10.61
CA ARG A 101 12.16 -13.97 10.30
C ARG A 101 11.77 -15.00 9.24
N THR A 102 11.03 -14.60 8.21
CA THR A 102 10.47 -15.53 7.21
C THR A 102 11.50 -16.13 6.26
N ASN A 103 12.72 -15.59 6.21
CA ASN A 103 13.80 -16.08 5.34
C ASN A 103 14.81 -16.99 6.07
N PHE A 104 14.61 -17.26 7.36
CA PHE A 104 15.44 -18.23 8.09
C PHE A 104 14.78 -19.61 8.00
N ILE A 105 15.27 -20.44 7.07
CA ILE A 105 15.02 -21.88 6.99
C ILE A 105 16.35 -22.60 7.22
#